data_AF-A0A7G7MRS3-F1
#
_entry.id   AF-A0A7G7MRS3-F1
#
_cell.length_a   1.000
_cell.length_b   1.000
_cell.length_c   1.000
_cell.angle_alpha   90.00
_cell.angle_beta   90.00
_cell.angle_gamma   90.00
#
_symmetry.space_group_name_H-M   'P 1'
#
loop_
_entity.id
_entity.type
_entity.pdbx_description
1 polymer ?
#
loop_
_entity_poly.entity_id
_entity_poly.type
_entity_poly.pdbx_seq_one_letter_code
_entity_poly.pdbx_strand_id
1 'polypeptide(L)'
;MPTVALPARPGRAELDPLLVEHDPQRVVVHGTDADLAAVLLRLLRTERLHVEIGYVPSSRRSAVAAIWGLGPVGTALHGRATAVPLVRDDTGGVLVGRGEVRDLDGECYCDDALVLRGRTPRLVVAPGPDGIAVRAGRGSRLPTGAVRPVAPTARRGRGSALGRAVQVGGRPFTAVSDGVAHPRPLERRTWYRHTSDWLLALP
;
A
#
# COMPACT_ATOMS: atom_id res chain seq x y z
N MET A 1 21.23 -1.73 -17.98
CA MET A 1 19.80 -1.40 -18.11
C MET A 1 19.70 0.08 -18.45
N PRO A 2 18.88 0.49 -19.43
CA PRO A 2 18.64 1.91 -19.69
C PRO A 2 18.05 2.57 -18.44
N THR A 3 18.50 3.78 -18.13
CA THR A 3 18.04 4.55 -16.97
C THR A 3 17.35 5.80 -17.49
N VAL A 4 16.11 6.04 -17.03
CA VAL A 4 15.29 7.18 -17.45
C VAL A 4 14.86 7.95 -16.21
N ALA A 5 15.09 9.27 -16.21
CA ALA A 5 14.61 10.16 -15.16
C ALA A 5 13.15 10.54 -15.46
N LEU A 6 12.28 10.36 -14.47
CA LEU A 6 10.84 10.64 -14.57
C LEU A 6 10.40 11.65 -13.49
N PRO A 7 9.30 12.40 -13.71
CA PRO A 7 8.70 13.19 -12.66
C PRO A 7 8.18 12.31 -11.52
N ALA A 8 7.98 12.91 -10.34
CA ALA A 8 7.39 12.21 -9.20
C ALA A 8 5.99 11.69 -9.53
N ARG A 9 5.72 10.44 -9.17
CA ARG A 9 4.50 9.67 -9.44
C ARG A 9 4.16 9.68 -10.94
N PRO A 10 5.03 9.10 -11.77
CA PRO A 10 4.87 9.15 -13.22
C PRO A 10 3.57 8.47 -13.67
N GLY A 11 2.92 9.06 -14.65
CA GLY A 11 1.62 8.63 -15.14
C GLY A 11 1.70 7.88 -16.46
N ARG A 12 0.57 7.86 -17.16
CA ARG A 12 0.44 7.22 -18.47
C ARG A 12 1.40 7.82 -19.50
N ALA A 13 1.49 9.15 -19.56
CA ALA A 13 2.26 9.85 -20.59
C ALA A 13 3.77 9.56 -20.48
N GLU A 14 4.25 9.37 -19.25
CA GLU A 14 5.66 9.08 -18.98
C GLU A 14 5.99 7.59 -19.10
N LEU A 15 5.10 6.70 -18.63
CA LEU A 15 5.38 5.27 -18.53
C LEU A 15 5.05 4.48 -19.81
N ASP A 16 4.00 4.85 -20.54
CA ASP A 16 3.58 4.10 -21.74
C ASP A 16 4.67 3.99 -22.80
N PRO A 17 5.34 5.10 -23.20
CA PRO A 17 6.36 5.04 -24.22
C PRO A 17 7.49 4.09 -23.81
N LEU A 18 7.93 4.16 -22.56
CA LEU A 18 9.03 3.34 -22.03
C LEU A 18 8.67 1.86 -21.96
N LEU A 19 7.45 1.54 -21.53
CA LEU A 19 6.97 0.16 -21.44
C LEU A 19 6.79 -0.47 -22.83
N VAL A 20 6.39 0.32 -23.83
CA VAL A 20 6.25 -0.15 -25.22
C VAL A 20 7.61 -0.27 -25.91
N GLU A 21 8.48 0.73 -25.76
CA GLU A 21 9.80 0.76 -26.41
C GLU A 21 10.72 -0.35 -25.90
N HIS A 22 10.71 -0.61 -24.59
CA HIS A 22 11.65 -1.54 -23.98
C HIS A 22 11.07 -2.93 -23.71
N ASP A 23 9.76 -3.10 -23.73
CA ASP A 23 9.02 -4.33 -23.35
C ASP A 23 9.70 -5.11 -22.21
N PRO A 24 9.90 -4.47 -21.05
CA PRO A 24 10.85 -4.96 -20.05
C PRO A 24 10.30 -6.18 -19.31
N GLN A 25 11.13 -7.21 -19.14
CA GLN A 25 10.84 -8.30 -18.18
C GLN A 25 11.02 -7.85 -16.72
N ARG A 26 11.84 -6.81 -16.49
CA ARG A 26 12.12 -6.24 -15.17
C ARG A 26 12.19 -4.72 -15.23
N VAL A 27 11.54 -4.07 -14.27
CA VAL A 27 11.62 -2.62 -14.03
C VAL A 27 12.22 -2.37 -12.65
N VAL A 28 13.23 -1.52 -12.56
CA VAL A 28 13.78 -1.06 -11.29
C VAL A 28 13.30 0.36 -11.02
N VAL A 29 12.58 0.54 -9.92
CA VAL A 29 12.10 1.83 -9.45
C VAL A 29 13.03 2.34 -8.37
N HIS A 30 13.71 3.46 -8.63
CA HIS A 30 14.43 4.22 -7.60
C HIS A 30 13.61 5.47 -7.24
N GLY A 31 13.03 5.51 -6.03
CA GLY A 31 12.10 6.57 -5.68
C GLY A 31 11.36 6.35 -4.36
N THR A 32 10.30 7.13 -4.15
CA THR A 32 9.42 7.02 -2.98
C THR A 32 8.43 5.86 -3.12
N ASP A 33 7.76 5.49 -2.01
CA ASP A 33 6.68 4.48 -2.03
C ASP A 33 5.56 4.90 -3.02
N ALA A 34 5.32 6.20 -3.18
CA ALA A 34 4.33 6.74 -4.11
C ALA A 34 4.75 6.59 -5.59
N ASP A 35 6.06 6.67 -5.88
CA ASP A 35 6.57 6.45 -7.24
C ASP A 35 6.42 4.98 -7.63
N LEU A 36 6.73 4.07 -6.70
CA LEU A 36 6.48 2.65 -6.87
C LEU A 36 4.99 2.36 -7.07
N ALA A 37 4.11 2.97 -6.26
CA ALA A 37 2.67 2.84 -6.41
C ALA A 37 2.18 3.28 -7.80
N ALA A 38 2.73 4.37 -8.35
CA ALA A 38 2.38 4.86 -9.68
C ALA A 38 2.78 3.89 -10.79
N VAL A 39 3.99 3.33 -10.73
CA VAL A 39 4.47 2.30 -11.66
C VAL A 39 3.61 1.04 -11.59
N LEU A 40 3.36 0.51 -10.39
CA LEU A 40 2.52 -0.68 -10.20
C LEU A 40 1.09 -0.46 -10.65
N LEU A 41 0.52 0.72 -10.39
CA LEU A 41 -0.80 1.06 -10.89
C LEU A 41 -0.85 1.05 -12.42
N ARG A 42 0.22 1.49 -13.10
CA ARG A 42 0.28 1.45 -14.56
C ARG A 42 0.43 0.03 -15.10
N LEU A 43 1.31 -0.77 -14.49
CA LEU A 43 1.47 -2.18 -14.86
C LEU A 43 0.16 -2.95 -14.67
N LEU A 44 -0.53 -2.74 -13.54
CA LEU A 44 -1.87 -3.29 -13.30
C LEU A 44 -2.85 -2.90 -14.42
N ARG A 45 -2.93 -1.61 -14.75
CA ARG A 45 -3.86 -1.08 -15.79
C ARG A 45 -3.53 -1.52 -17.21
N THR A 46 -2.40 -2.16 -17.41
CA THR A 46 -1.96 -2.67 -18.72
C THR A 46 -1.73 -4.17 -18.72
N GLU A 47 -2.20 -4.87 -17.68
CA GLU A 47 -2.09 -6.34 -17.54
C GLU A 47 -0.64 -6.85 -17.51
N ARG A 48 0.29 -6.02 -17.02
CA ARG A 48 1.74 -6.27 -16.95
C ARG A 48 2.26 -6.58 -15.55
N LEU A 49 1.44 -7.17 -14.67
CA LEU A 49 1.90 -7.58 -13.33
C LEU A 49 2.91 -8.74 -13.35
N HIS A 50 3.11 -9.37 -14.51
CA HIS A 50 4.17 -10.35 -14.75
C HIS A 50 5.57 -9.72 -14.86
N VAL A 51 5.68 -8.38 -15.00
CA VAL A 51 6.95 -7.67 -15.01
C VAL A 51 7.54 -7.68 -13.61
N GLU A 52 8.79 -8.11 -13.48
CA GLU A 52 9.51 -8.14 -12.21
C GLU A 52 9.85 -6.73 -11.74
N ILE A 53 9.71 -6.46 -10.45
CA ILE A 53 9.96 -5.16 -9.87
C ILE A 53 11.13 -5.22 -8.91
N GLY A 54 12.19 -4.49 -9.24
CA GLY A 54 13.20 -4.07 -8.27
C GLY A 54 12.80 -2.74 -7.64
N TYR A 55 12.88 -2.61 -6.32
CA TYR A 55 12.63 -1.33 -5.66
C TYR A 55 13.84 -0.86 -4.85
N VAL A 56 14.31 0.35 -5.14
CA VAL A 56 15.36 1.05 -4.39
C VAL A 56 14.72 2.28 -3.75
N PRO A 57 14.43 2.25 -2.44
CA PRO A 57 13.77 3.37 -1.78
C PRO A 57 14.71 4.58 -1.68
N SER A 58 14.21 5.76 -2.06
CA SER A 58 14.94 7.03 -1.89
C SER A 58 14.99 7.52 -0.43
N SER A 59 14.29 6.83 0.48
CA SER A 59 14.21 7.17 1.90
C SER A 59 14.30 5.94 2.78
N ARG A 60 15.09 6.02 3.87
CA ARG A 60 15.15 4.98 4.92
C ARG A 60 13.83 4.77 5.67
N ARG A 61 12.84 5.65 5.46
CA ARG A 61 11.50 5.55 6.06
C ARG A 61 10.47 4.89 5.15
N SER A 62 10.89 4.31 4.02
CA SER A 62 10.01 3.56 3.12
C SER A 62 9.28 2.45 3.90
N ALA A 63 7.95 2.47 3.83
CA ALA A 63 7.12 1.44 4.43
C ALA A 63 7.28 0.13 3.67
N VAL A 64 7.35 0.20 2.33
CA VAL A 64 7.60 -0.96 1.46
C VAL A 64 8.89 -1.67 1.87
N ALA A 65 9.97 -0.91 2.06
CA ALA A 65 11.25 -1.46 2.51
C ALA A 65 11.17 -2.17 3.86
N ALA A 66 10.43 -1.57 4.81
CA ALA A 66 10.25 -2.14 6.14
C ALA A 66 9.36 -3.39 6.15
N ILE A 67 8.33 -3.45 5.30
CA ILE A 67 7.40 -4.59 5.19
C ILE A 67 8.10 -5.80 4.57
N TRP A 68 8.81 -5.57 3.46
CA TRP A 68 9.37 -6.64 2.64
C TRP A 68 10.85 -6.94 2.92
N GLY A 69 11.47 -6.24 3.87
CA GLY A 69 12.86 -6.47 4.25
C GLY A 69 13.84 -6.23 3.08
N LEU A 70 13.64 -5.14 2.33
CA LEU A 70 14.42 -4.90 1.13
C LEU A 70 15.91 -4.78 1.45
N GLY A 71 16.72 -5.52 0.68
CA GLY A 71 18.16 -5.60 0.83
C GLY A 71 18.91 -4.46 0.13
N PRO A 72 20.24 -4.60 -0.07
CA PRO A 72 21.04 -3.61 -0.80
C PRO A 72 20.58 -3.47 -2.25
N VAL A 73 21.04 -2.41 -2.93
CA VAL A 73 20.67 -2.07 -4.33
C VAL A 73 20.80 -3.26 -5.30
N GLY A 74 21.81 -4.13 -5.10
CA GLY A 74 21.98 -5.35 -5.90
C GLY A 74 20.76 -6.28 -5.91
N THR A 75 19.97 -6.28 -4.84
CA THR A 75 18.71 -7.04 -4.74
C THR A 75 17.69 -6.59 -5.77
N ALA A 76 17.56 -5.28 -5.99
CA ALA A 76 16.61 -4.76 -6.97
C ALA A 76 16.97 -5.21 -8.40
N LEU A 77 18.27 -5.35 -8.69
CA LEU A 77 18.79 -5.75 -10.00
C LEU A 77 18.80 -7.26 -10.22
N HIS A 78 19.12 -8.04 -9.19
CA HIS A 78 19.47 -9.46 -9.33
C HIS A 78 18.69 -10.39 -8.38
N GLY A 79 17.97 -9.84 -7.41
CA GLY A 79 17.16 -10.60 -6.48
C GLY A 79 16.06 -11.38 -7.19
N ARG A 80 15.73 -12.55 -6.65
CA ARG A 80 14.68 -13.41 -7.19
C ARG A 80 13.33 -12.72 -7.03
N ALA A 81 12.57 -12.66 -8.13
CA ALA A 81 11.22 -12.14 -8.10
C ALA A 81 10.28 -13.11 -7.37
N THR A 82 9.56 -12.59 -6.39
CA THR A 82 8.60 -13.33 -5.56
C THR A 82 7.23 -12.68 -5.70
N ALA A 83 6.19 -13.51 -5.86
CA ALA A 83 4.82 -13.04 -5.87
C ALA A 83 4.45 -12.49 -4.48
N VAL A 84 4.08 -11.22 -4.43
CA VAL A 84 3.64 -10.52 -3.22
C VAL A 84 2.24 -9.92 -3.41
N PRO A 85 1.40 -9.90 -2.37
CA PRO A 85 0.05 -9.35 -2.45
C PRO A 85 0.02 -7.92 -2.98
N LEU A 86 -0.82 -7.68 -3.99
CA LEU A 86 -1.18 -6.33 -4.40
C LEU A 86 -2.41 -5.89 -3.62
N VAL A 87 -2.33 -4.75 -2.93
CA VAL A 87 -3.49 -4.16 -2.26
C VAL A 87 -4.05 -3.03 -3.13
N ARG A 88 -5.37 -3.07 -3.31
CA ARG A 88 -6.17 -2.15 -4.10
C ARG A 88 -6.99 -1.25 -3.18
N ASP A 89 -7.40 -0.10 -3.69
CA ASP A 89 -8.47 0.70 -3.09
C ASP A 89 -9.73 0.77 -3.95
N ASP A 90 -10.80 1.28 -3.34
CA ASP A 90 -12.13 1.50 -3.95
C ASP A 90 -12.17 2.62 -4.99
N THR A 91 -11.10 3.41 -5.15
CA THR A 91 -10.99 4.48 -6.15
C THR A 91 -10.20 4.09 -7.39
N GLY A 92 -9.79 2.83 -7.52
CA GLY A 92 -8.99 2.40 -8.67
C GLY A 92 -7.48 2.41 -8.42
N GLY A 93 -7.03 2.81 -7.23
CA GLY A 93 -5.63 2.92 -6.85
C GLY A 93 -5.06 1.65 -6.22
N VAL A 94 -3.78 1.72 -5.87
CA VAL A 94 -3.04 0.67 -5.18
C VAL A 94 -2.44 1.24 -3.89
N LEU A 95 -2.25 0.37 -2.90
CA LEU A 95 -1.49 0.64 -1.69
C LEU A 95 -0.33 -0.35 -1.62
N VAL A 96 0.90 0.15 -1.61
CA VAL A 96 2.10 -0.71 -1.67
C VAL A 96 2.86 -0.76 -0.35
N GLY A 97 2.75 0.29 0.47
CA GLY A 97 3.43 0.40 1.75
C GLY A 97 2.49 0.77 2.90
N ARG A 98 1.95 1.98 2.90
CA ARG A 98 1.24 2.52 4.07
C ARG A 98 0.02 3.35 3.73
N GLY A 99 -1.13 2.87 4.18
CA GLY A 99 -2.37 3.61 4.25
C GLY A 99 -2.53 4.25 5.62
N GLU A 100 -3.10 5.45 5.66
CA GLU A 100 -3.41 6.16 6.89
C GLU A 100 -4.70 6.92 6.77
N VAL A 101 -5.52 6.87 7.83
CA VAL A 101 -6.61 7.82 8.04
C VAL A 101 -6.30 8.64 9.28
N ARG A 102 -6.40 9.97 9.15
CA ARG A 102 -6.18 10.93 10.25
C ARG A 102 -7.51 11.40 10.82
N ASP A 103 -7.56 11.59 12.13
CA ASP A 103 -8.69 12.18 12.85
C ASP A 103 -10.05 11.52 12.54
N LEU A 104 -10.04 10.19 12.46
CA LEU A 104 -11.22 9.39 12.14
C LEU A 104 -12.21 9.36 13.30
N ASP A 105 -13.45 9.77 13.03
CA ASP A 105 -14.63 9.56 13.89
C ASP A 105 -15.62 8.67 13.14
N GLY A 106 -15.62 7.38 13.46
CA GLY A 106 -16.40 6.39 12.71
C GLY A 106 -16.11 4.95 13.10
N GLU A 107 -16.23 4.05 12.13
CA GLU A 107 -15.96 2.62 12.27
C GLU A 107 -14.89 2.14 11.29
N CYS A 108 -14.15 1.12 11.70
CA CYS A 108 -13.24 0.38 10.84
C CYS A 108 -13.48 -1.11 11.06
N TYR A 109 -13.65 -1.84 9.97
CA TYR A 109 -13.69 -3.30 9.96
C TYR A 109 -12.52 -3.84 9.15
N CYS A 110 -12.01 -5.00 9.55
CA CYS A 110 -11.10 -5.80 8.77
C CYS A 110 -11.74 -7.17 8.58
N ASP A 111 -12.16 -7.49 7.37
CA ASP A 111 -13.14 -8.55 7.10
C ASP A 111 -14.35 -8.42 8.06
N ASP A 112 -14.60 -9.37 8.94
CA ASP A 112 -15.67 -9.35 9.95
C ASP A 112 -15.24 -8.74 11.30
N ALA A 113 -13.94 -8.49 11.51
CA ALA A 113 -13.40 -8.01 12.76
C ALA A 113 -13.57 -6.49 12.91
N LEU A 114 -14.26 -6.05 13.97
CA LEU A 114 -14.34 -4.64 14.34
C LEU A 114 -12.98 -4.14 14.88
N VAL A 115 -12.38 -3.17 14.21
CA VAL A 115 -11.06 -2.58 14.56
C VAL A 115 -11.20 -1.24 15.26
N LEU A 116 -12.22 -0.46 14.89
CA LEU A 116 -12.50 0.84 15.50
C LEU A 116 -14.01 1.04 15.62
N ARG A 117 -14.43 1.55 16.77
CA ARG A 117 -15.71 2.24 16.92
C ARG A 117 -15.50 3.55 17.69
N GLY A 118 -15.87 4.67 17.09
CA GLY A 118 -15.70 6.02 17.62
C GLY A 118 -14.44 6.71 17.11
N ARG A 119 -13.78 7.50 17.96
CA ARG A 119 -12.70 8.40 17.55
C ARG A 119 -11.31 7.77 17.65
N THR A 120 -10.47 7.98 16.64
CA THR A 120 -9.02 7.73 16.69
C THR A 120 -8.24 8.83 15.96
N PRO A 121 -7.12 9.33 16.53
CA PRO A 121 -6.29 10.29 15.81
C PRO A 121 -5.60 9.67 14.59
N ARG A 122 -5.40 8.34 14.60
CA ARG A 122 -4.82 7.63 13.46
C ARG A 122 -5.38 6.22 13.32
N LEU A 123 -5.60 5.80 12.09
CA LEU A 123 -5.76 4.42 11.66
C LEU A 123 -4.65 4.16 10.65
N VAL A 124 -3.86 3.10 10.84
CA VAL A 124 -2.76 2.74 9.93
C VAL A 124 -3.06 1.38 9.32
N VAL A 125 -2.95 1.30 8.00
CA VAL A 125 -3.15 0.10 7.18
C VAL A 125 -1.84 -0.19 6.45
N ALA A 126 -1.44 -1.46 6.37
CA ALA A 126 -0.26 -1.87 5.64
C ALA A 126 -0.52 -3.20 4.93
N PRO A 127 -0.13 -3.34 3.64
CA PRO A 127 0.03 -4.65 3.02
C PRO A 127 1.07 -5.49 3.78
N GLY A 128 0.98 -6.81 3.65
CA GLY A 128 1.93 -7.75 4.20
C GLY A 128 1.75 -9.13 3.56
N PRO A 129 2.66 -10.09 3.86
CA PRO A 129 2.62 -11.43 3.27
C PRO A 129 1.33 -12.17 3.61
N ASP A 130 0.81 -11.99 4.83
CA ASP A 130 -0.38 -12.69 5.33
C ASP A 130 -1.70 -11.94 5.05
N GLY A 131 -1.63 -10.78 4.39
CA GLY A 131 -2.80 -9.94 4.07
C GLY A 131 -2.62 -8.49 4.45
N ILE A 132 -3.72 -7.82 4.76
CA ILE A 132 -3.77 -6.41 5.12
C ILE A 132 -3.85 -6.29 6.64
N ALA A 133 -2.79 -5.75 7.24
CA ALA A 133 -2.77 -5.44 8.65
C ALA A 133 -3.32 -4.03 8.89
N VAL A 134 -4.13 -3.86 9.95
CA VAL A 134 -4.68 -2.56 10.34
C VAL A 134 -4.62 -2.36 11.85
N ARG A 135 -4.38 -1.12 12.28
CA ARG A 135 -4.37 -0.73 13.69
C ARG A 135 -4.93 0.68 13.89
N ALA A 136 -5.90 0.81 14.78
CA ALA A 136 -6.36 2.09 15.31
C ALA A 136 -5.53 2.51 16.51
N GLY A 137 -5.12 3.78 16.61
CA GLY A 137 -4.41 4.28 17.78
C GLY A 137 -3.78 5.66 17.58
N ARG A 138 -2.77 5.96 18.41
CA ARG A 138 -2.02 7.23 18.34
C ARG A 138 -0.77 7.16 17.48
N GLY A 139 -0.18 5.96 17.37
CA GLY A 139 1.12 5.78 16.72
C GLY A 139 1.04 5.63 15.20
N SER A 140 2.07 6.13 14.53
CA SER A 140 2.32 6.04 13.10
C SER A 140 3.09 4.78 12.68
N ARG A 141 3.42 3.88 13.62
CA ARG A 141 4.13 2.62 13.29
C ARG A 141 3.28 1.74 12.41
N LEU A 142 3.91 0.98 11.52
CA LEU A 142 3.23 -0.04 10.75
C LEU A 142 2.57 -1.05 11.71
N PRO A 143 1.35 -1.52 11.41
CA PRO A 143 0.72 -2.59 12.16
C PRO A 143 1.54 -3.89 11.97
N THR A 144 1.68 -4.66 13.05
CA THR A 144 2.49 -5.90 13.06
C THR A 144 1.69 -7.15 12.72
N GLY A 145 0.43 -7.00 12.25
CA GLY A 145 -0.51 -8.12 12.07
C GLY A 145 -1.14 -8.66 13.37
N ALA A 146 -0.81 -8.10 14.54
CA ALA A 146 -1.40 -8.55 15.80
C ALA A 146 -2.93 -8.38 15.81
N VAL A 147 -3.66 -9.46 16.07
CA VAL A 147 -5.13 -9.47 16.07
C VAL A 147 -5.66 -9.20 17.48
N ARG A 148 -6.26 -8.03 17.67
CA ARG A 148 -6.89 -7.56 18.92
C ARG A 148 -8.14 -6.75 18.56
N PRO A 149 -9.22 -7.41 18.08
CA PRO A 149 -10.43 -6.72 17.67
C PRO A 149 -11.13 -6.07 18.86
N VAL A 150 -11.92 -5.05 18.58
CA VAL A 150 -12.85 -4.45 19.52
C VAL A 150 -14.05 -5.39 19.65
N ALA A 151 -14.51 -5.64 20.88
CA ALA A 151 -15.70 -6.45 21.10
C ALA A 151 -16.92 -5.85 20.36
N PRO A 152 -17.74 -6.66 19.65
CA PRO A 152 -18.89 -6.16 18.90
C PRO A 152 -19.89 -5.36 19.74
N THR A 153 -20.01 -5.70 21.04
CA THR A 153 -20.88 -5.03 22.01
C THR A 153 -20.29 -3.74 22.59
N ALA A 154 -19.02 -3.43 22.34
CA ALA A 154 -18.38 -2.25 22.89
C ALA A 154 -18.99 -0.97 22.30
N ARG A 155 -19.29 0.01 23.15
CA ARG A 155 -19.78 1.33 22.71
C ARG A 155 -18.72 2.14 21.96
N ARG A 156 -17.43 1.91 22.28
CA ARG A 156 -16.27 2.51 21.64
C ARG A 156 -15.05 1.61 21.84
N GLY A 157 -14.07 1.68 20.94
CA GLY A 157 -12.84 0.94 21.09
C GLY A 157 -11.88 1.15 19.94
N ARG A 158 -10.61 0.82 20.17
CA ARG A 158 -9.54 0.82 19.17
C ARG A 158 -8.80 -0.50 19.30
N GLY A 159 -8.56 -1.15 18.18
CA GLY A 159 -7.93 -2.45 18.12
C GLY A 159 -7.00 -2.57 16.92
N SER A 160 -6.72 -3.81 16.57
CA SER A 160 -5.98 -4.19 15.39
C SER A 160 -6.48 -5.51 14.84
N ALA A 161 -6.26 -5.73 13.55
CA ALA A 161 -6.64 -6.96 12.86
C ALA A 161 -5.72 -7.21 11.66
N LEU A 162 -5.85 -8.41 11.11
CA LEU A 162 -5.22 -8.88 9.89
C LEU A 162 -6.31 -9.60 9.08
N GLY A 163 -6.42 -9.28 7.80
CA GLY A 163 -7.47 -9.85 6.95
C GLY A 163 -7.25 -9.51 5.48
N ARG A 164 -8.26 -9.75 4.65
CA ARG A 164 -8.16 -9.54 3.19
C ARG A 164 -8.67 -8.18 2.75
N ALA A 165 -9.57 -7.58 3.52
CA ALA A 165 -10.09 -6.25 3.27
C ALA A 165 -10.15 -5.43 4.56
N VAL A 166 -9.98 -4.12 4.43
CA VAL A 166 -10.14 -3.12 5.48
C VAL A 166 -11.09 -2.06 4.97
N GLN A 167 -12.20 -1.87 5.68
CA GLN A 167 -13.24 -0.91 5.36
C GLN A 167 -13.34 0.13 6.47
N VAL A 168 -13.33 1.39 6.08
CA VAL A 168 -13.44 2.54 6.98
C VAL A 168 -14.62 3.39 6.55
N GLY A 169 -15.45 3.79 7.50
CA GLY A 169 -16.57 4.71 7.28
C GLY A 169 -16.76 5.64 8.46
N GLY A 170 -17.17 6.89 8.22
CA GLY A 170 -17.40 7.84 9.30
C GLY A 170 -17.63 9.27 8.83
N ARG A 171 -17.43 10.21 9.75
CA ARG A 171 -17.37 11.65 9.41
C ARG A 171 -16.24 11.93 8.41
N PRO A 172 -16.29 13.04 7.66
CA PRO A 172 -15.25 13.40 6.71
C PRO A 172 -13.84 13.30 7.31
N PHE A 173 -12.97 12.55 6.65
CA PHE A 173 -11.58 12.30 7.04
C PHE A 173 -10.62 12.43 5.86
N THR A 174 -9.34 12.58 6.15
CA THR A 174 -8.28 12.57 5.12
C THR A 174 -7.57 11.21 5.11
N ALA A 175 -7.67 10.50 3.99
CA ALA A 175 -6.87 9.31 3.73
C ALA A 175 -5.54 9.70 3.07
N VAL A 176 -4.46 9.02 3.46
CA VAL A 176 -3.12 9.13 2.88
C VAL A 176 -2.69 7.74 2.44
N SER A 177 -2.33 7.58 1.17
CA SER A 177 -1.80 6.34 0.61
C SER A 177 -0.36 6.56 0.17
N ASP A 178 0.57 5.80 0.73
CA ASP A 178 2.00 5.84 0.37
C ASP A 178 2.60 7.25 0.44
N GLY A 179 2.16 8.04 1.43
CA GLY A 179 2.58 9.42 1.65
C GLY A 179 1.78 10.48 0.89
N VAL A 180 0.88 10.08 -0.01
CA VAL A 180 0.04 10.98 -0.81
C VAL A 180 -1.33 11.15 -0.16
N ALA A 181 -1.65 12.36 0.30
CA ALA A 181 -2.98 12.68 0.78
C ALA A 181 -4.00 12.67 -0.37
N HIS A 182 -5.17 12.10 -0.12
CA HIS A 182 -6.30 12.20 -1.04
C HIS A 182 -6.69 13.69 -1.19
N PRO A 183 -6.99 14.18 -2.41
CA PRO A 183 -7.20 15.61 -2.67
C PRO A 183 -8.47 16.18 -2.02
N ARG A 184 -9.39 15.31 -1.61
CA ARG A 184 -10.68 15.69 -0.98
C ARG A 184 -10.92 14.86 0.27
N PRO A 185 -11.62 15.40 1.28
CA PRO A 185 -12.13 14.60 2.39
C PRO A 185 -13.00 13.44 1.88
N LEU A 186 -12.95 12.32 2.61
CA LEU A 186 -13.70 11.10 2.32
C LEU A 186 -14.56 10.74 3.53
N GLU A 187 -15.71 10.11 3.27
CA GLU A 187 -16.54 9.52 4.33
C GLU A 187 -16.38 8.01 4.41
N ARG A 188 -15.81 7.40 3.35
CA ARG A 188 -15.54 5.97 3.26
C ARG A 188 -14.25 5.72 2.49
N ARG A 189 -13.54 4.67 2.88
CA ARG A 189 -12.36 4.15 2.18
C ARG A 189 -12.26 2.64 2.40
N THR A 190 -12.00 1.91 1.34
CA THR A 190 -11.72 0.47 1.40
C THR A 190 -10.36 0.16 0.83
N TRP A 191 -9.61 -0.72 1.49
CA TRP A 191 -8.45 -1.42 0.95
C TRP A 191 -8.73 -2.91 0.89
N TYR A 192 -8.33 -3.59 -0.18
CA TYR A 192 -8.56 -5.03 -0.34
C TYR A 192 -7.43 -5.69 -1.13
N ARG A 193 -7.15 -6.96 -0.83
CA ARG A 193 -6.21 -7.77 -1.60
C ARG A 193 -6.77 -7.99 -3.01
N HIS A 194 -5.99 -7.63 -4.02
CA HIS A 194 -6.31 -7.91 -5.41
C HIS A 194 -6.17 -9.42 -5.70
N THR A 195 -6.84 -9.89 -6.74
CA THR A 195 -6.80 -11.30 -7.16
C THR A 195 -5.44 -11.71 -7.71
N SER A 196 -4.70 -10.75 -8.29
CA SER A 196 -3.36 -10.96 -8.83
C SER A 196 -2.32 -10.36 -7.90
N ASP A 197 -1.27 -11.13 -7.65
CA ASP A 197 -0.06 -10.65 -6.99
C ASP A 197 0.85 -9.92 -8.00
N TRP A 198 1.83 -9.17 -7.49
CA TRP A 198 2.89 -8.56 -8.31
C TRP A 198 4.23 -9.20 -7.96
N LEU A 199 5.20 -9.10 -8.86
CA LEU A 199 6.50 -9.72 -8.69
C LEU A 199 7.51 -8.71 -8.11
N LEU A 200 7.94 -8.93 -6.86
CA LEU A 200 8.94 -8.10 -6.18
C LEU A 200 10.26 -8.86 -6.04
N ALA A 201 11.36 -8.23 -6.43
CA ALA A 201 12.70 -8.73 -6.20
C ALA A 201 13.06 -8.63 -4.71
N LEU A 202 13.30 -9.78 -4.10
CA LEU A 202 13.66 -9.91 -2.69
C LEU A 202 15.08 -10.52 -2.55
N PRO A 203 15.74 -10.35 -1.39
CA PRO A 203 17.05 -10.93 -1.11
C PRO A 203 17.11 -12.45 -1.24
#